data_AF-A0A962E1S3-F1
#
_entry.id   AF-A0A962E1S3-F1
#
_cell.length_a   1.000
_cell.length_b   1.000
_cell.length_c   1.000
_cell.angle_alpha   90.00
_cell.angle_beta   90.00
_cell.angle_gamma   90.00
#
_symmetry.space_group_name_H-M   'P 1'
#
loop_
_entity.id
_entity.type
_entity.pdbx_description
1 polymer ?
#
loop_
_entity_poly.entity_id
_entity_poly.type
_entity_poly.pdbx_seq_one_letter_code
_entity_poly.pdbx_strand_id
1 'polypeptide(L)'
;MLFDFLWPCDLWAPLRLLSQSAFPYLANIPNSHAIPDDQLVAWLDEMVFRHLFESCEKPSNAPVEMERCFRLTRRGGEAWESERRPRWERYVNVDAFPSNEPDYRILCLDQALGRHYIEVGVDAGLIAAPKSLRHRVLKDANLTPWRRFSAVHEFSYKLAPDEADSPDWESYERGRSWWSSSKELLKSASWAQR
;
A
#
# COMPACT_ATOMS: atom_id res chain seq x y z
N MET A 1 -5.71 13.21 -5.19
CA MET A 1 -5.06 13.66 -3.92
C MET A 1 -5.62 12.98 -2.65
N LEU A 2 -6.94 13.00 -2.32
CA LEU A 2 -7.45 12.24 -1.15
C LEU A 2 -7.57 10.71 -1.38
N PHE A 3 -7.62 10.29 -2.65
CA PHE A 3 -7.58 8.88 -3.02
C PHE A 3 -6.28 8.16 -2.59
N ASP A 4 -5.15 8.88 -2.46
CA ASP A 4 -3.88 8.29 -2.01
C ASP A 4 -3.94 7.82 -0.55
N PHE A 5 -4.88 8.38 0.25
CA PHE A 5 -5.07 8.05 1.66
C PHE A 5 -5.91 6.80 1.87
N LEU A 6 -6.74 6.48 0.90
CA LEU A 6 -7.53 5.27 0.88
C LEU A 6 -6.95 4.25 -0.12
N TRP A 7 -5.78 4.53 -0.69
CA TRP A 7 -5.08 3.63 -1.62
C TRP A 7 -4.65 2.32 -0.96
N PRO A 8 -4.08 2.31 0.28
CA PRO A 8 -3.68 1.07 0.93
C PRO A 8 -4.86 0.17 1.34
N CYS A 9 -6.10 0.49 0.97
CA CYS A 9 -7.26 0.08 1.73
C CYS A 9 -8.13 -0.98 1.06
N ASP A 10 -7.89 -2.23 1.45
CA ASP A 10 -8.99 -3.06 1.98
C ASP A 10 -9.48 -2.56 3.38
N LEU A 11 -8.76 -1.60 3.98
CA LEU A 11 -8.95 -1.09 5.33
C LEU A 11 -9.83 0.16 5.39
N TRP A 12 -10.80 0.15 6.29
CA TRP A 12 -11.67 1.30 6.54
C TRP A 12 -10.91 2.40 7.29
N ALA A 13 -10.84 3.59 6.72
CA ALA A 13 -10.19 4.75 7.32
C ALA A 13 -11.20 5.54 8.18
N PRO A 14 -10.94 5.72 9.49
CA PRO A 14 -11.84 6.47 10.35
C PRO A 14 -11.78 7.99 10.08
N LEU A 15 -12.91 8.70 10.20
CA LEU A 15 -12.98 10.16 9.95
C LEU A 15 -11.99 10.95 10.80
N ARG A 16 -11.85 10.60 12.09
CA ARG A 16 -10.91 11.27 13.01
C ARG A 16 -9.47 11.14 12.55
N LEU A 17 -9.13 10.04 11.88
CA LEU A 17 -7.81 9.86 11.32
C LEU A 17 -7.63 10.78 10.10
N LEU A 18 -8.64 10.87 9.23
CA LEU A 18 -8.62 11.75 8.07
C LEU A 18 -8.55 13.24 8.43
N SER A 19 -9.13 13.66 9.57
CA SER A 19 -9.13 15.04 10.04
C SER A 19 -7.87 15.44 10.81
N GLN A 20 -6.94 14.53 11.06
CA GLN A 20 -5.70 14.86 11.77
C GLN A 20 -4.71 15.54 10.83
N SER A 21 -4.20 16.71 11.23
CA SER A 21 -3.10 17.38 10.51
C SER A 21 -1.84 16.53 10.39
N ALA A 22 -1.59 15.63 11.35
CA ALA A 22 -0.49 14.67 11.35
C ALA A 22 -0.75 13.45 10.45
N PHE A 23 -1.96 13.28 9.91
CA PHE A 23 -2.33 12.09 9.15
C PHE A 23 -1.44 11.80 7.93
N PRO A 24 -1.03 12.78 7.10
CA PRO A 24 -0.11 12.51 6.00
C PRO A 24 1.21 11.88 6.48
N TYR A 25 1.71 12.29 7.65
CA TYR A 25 2.88 11.68 8.26
C TYR A 25 2.59 10.26 8.75
N LEU A 26 1.48 10.05 9.47
CA LEU A 26 1.09 8.73 10.00
C LEU A 26 0.81 7.70 8.90
N ALA A 27 0.16 8.12 7.81
CA ALA A 27 -0.15 7.28 6.67
C ALA A 27 1.00 7.18 5.66
N ASN A 28 2.14 7.85 5.93
CA ASN A 28 3.30 7.91 5.05
C ASN A 28 2.94 8.38 3.62
N ILE A 29 2.13 9.41 3.50
CA ILE A 29 1.66 10.00 2.23
C ILE A 29 2.32 11.37 2.05
N PRO A 30 2.85 11.68 0.85
CA PRO A 30 3.68 12.86 0.66
C PRO A 30 2.89 14.17 0.60
N ASN A 31 1.56 14.10 0.45
CA ASN A 31 0.69 15.24 0.30
C ASN A 31 -0.40 15.22 1.37
N SER A 32 -0.80 16.38 1.87
CA SER A 32 -2.09 16.54 2.56
C SER A 32 -3.21 16.56 1.53
N HIS A 33 -4.44 16.19 1.92
CA HIS A 33 -5.60 16.33 1.03
C HIS A 33 -5.92 17.80 0.74
N ALA A 34 -5.34 18.74 1.48
CA ALA A 34 -5.54 20.19 1.34
C ALA A 34 -7.02 20.62 1.45
N ILE A 35 -7.87 19.75 1.98
CA ILE A 35 -9.28 20.05 2.28
C ILE A 35 -9.32 20.59 3.70
N PRO A 36 -9.85 21.80 3.92
CA PRO A 36 -10.10 22.33 5.26
C PRO A 36 -10.98 21.40 6.10
N ASP A 37 -10.71 21.32 7.41
CA ASP A 37 -11.45 20.42 8.32
C ASP A 37 -12.97 20.70 8.33
N ASP A 38 -13.36 21.97 8.19
CA ASP A 38 -14.75 22.41 8.11
C ASP A 38 -15.45 22.00 6.78
N GLN A 39 -14.68 21.62 5.76
CA GLN A 39 -15.18 21.16 4.46
C GLN A 39 -15.01 19.65 4.25
N LEU A 40 -14.20 18.97 5.07
CA LEU A 40 -13.85 17.57 4.89
C LEU A 40 -15.07 16.66 4.87
N VAL A 41 -16.01 16.83 5.81
CA VAL A 41 -17.21 15.99 5.91
C VAL A 41 -18.09 16.14 4.67
N ALA A 42 -18.40 17.38 4.27
CA ALA A 42 -19.22 17.65 3.10
C ALA A 42 -18.58 17.10 1.81
N TRP A 43 -17.25 17.21 1.69
CA TRP A 43 -16.51 16.64 0.57
C TRP A 43 -16.55 15.11 0.56
N LEU A 44 -16.40 14.46 1.73
CA LEU A 44 -16.50 13.00 1.86
C LEU A 44 -17.91 12.51 1.52
N ASP A 45 -18.95 13.23 1.96
CA ASP A 45 -20.35 12.96 1.60
C ASP A 45 -20.58 13.05 0.10
N GLU A 46 -20.01 14.07 -0.55
CA GLU A 46 -20.06 14.20 -2.01
C GLU A 46 -19.35 13.03 -2.72
N MET A 47 -18.23 12.55 -2.20
CA MET A 47 -17.54 11.38 -2.78
C MET A 47 -18.34 10.09 -2.60
N VAL A 48 -19.03 9.93 -1.47
CA VAL A 48 -19.96 8.82 -1.23
C VAL A 48 -21.14 8.90 -2.18
N PHE A 49 -21.74 10.09 -2.34
CA PHE A 49 -22.83 10.34 -3.29
C PHE A 49 -22.42 10.02 -4.74
N ARG A 50 -21.16 10.32 -5.12
CA ARG A 50 -20.60 9.97 -6.43
C ARG A 50 -20.18 8.50 -6.56
N HIS A 51 -20.38 7.68 -5.54
CA HIS A 51 -19.96 6.28 -5.46
C HIS A 51 -18.45 6.07 -5.62
N LEU A 52 -17.65 7.08 -5.28
CA LEU A 52 -16.19 6.95 -5.26
C LEU A 52 -15.74 6.36 -3.93
N PHE A 53 -16.43 6.70 -2.83
CA PHE A 53 -16.24 6.11 -1.51
C PHE A 53 -17.47 5.33 -1.05
N GLU A 54 -17.24 4.40 -0.14
CA GLU A 54 -18.25 3.84 0.74
C GLU A 54 -18.04 4.39 2.15
N SER A 55 -19.13 4.58 2.89
CA SER A 55 -19.07 4.92 4.31
C SER A 55 -19.88 3.94 5.15
N CYS A 56 -19.36 3.59 6.33
CA CYS A 56 -20.08 2.84 7.35
C CYS A 56 -19.75 3.39 8.74
N GLU A 57 -20.49 2.97 9.75
CA GLU A 57 -20.13 3.19 11.15
C GLU A 57 -19.45 1.95 11.71
N LYS A 58 -18.35 2.14 12.46
CA LYS A 58 -17.63 1.06 13.14
C LYS A 58 -17.40 1.43 14.60
N PRO A 59 -17.30 0.44 15.51
CA PRO A 59 -16.85 0.72 16.87
C PRO A 59 -15.48 1.39 16.84
N SER A 60 -15.34 2.50 17.56
CA SER A 60 -14.04 3.13 17.79
C SER A 60 -13.27 2.38 18.88
N ASN A 61 -12.03 2.78 19.12
CA ASN A 61 -11.24 2.28 20.25
C ASN A 61 -11.73 2.83 21.60
N ALA A 62 -12.67 3.80 21.60
CA ALA A 62 -13.32 4.30 22.80
C ALA A 62 -14.57 3.45 23.09
N PRO A 63 -14.75 2.97 24.34
CA PRO A 63 -15.92 2.19 24.69
C PRO A 63 -17.16 3.07 24.50
N VAL A 64 -18.09 2.64 23.64
CA VAL A 64 -19.41 3.26 23.35
C VAL A 64 -19.44 4.28 22.19
N GLU A 65 -18.32 4.65 21.57
CA GLU A 65 -18.34 5.59 20.44
C GLU A 65 -18.28 4.85 19.10
N MET A 66 -19.28 5.08 18.24
CA MET A 66 -19.24 4.67 16.83
C MET A 66 -18.53 5.75 16.02
N GLU A 67 -17.59 5.34 15.17
CA GLU A 67 -16.85 6.22 14.29
C GLU A 67 -17.24 5.96 12.84
N ARG A 68 -17.49 7.04 12.10
CA ARG A 68 -17.73 6.96 10.65
C ARG A 68 -16.42 6.65 9.95
N CYS A 69 -16.41 5.58 9.16
CA CYS A 69 -15.26 5.15 8.40
C CYS A 69 -15.55 5.20 6.90
N PHE A 70 -14.49 5.37 6.11
CA PHE A 70 -14.54 5.46 4.66
C PHE A 70 -13.59 4.46 4.00
N ARG A 71 -13.95 3.96 2.82
CA ARG A 71 -13.04 3.18 1.96
C ARG A 71 -13.26 3.51 0.49
N LEU A 72 -12.28 3.20 -0.35
CA LEU A 72 -12.47 3.26 -1.81
C LEU A 72 -13.48 2.22 -2.26
N THR A 73 -14.39 2.62 -3.14
CA THR A 73 -15.10 1.66 -3.99
C THR A 73 -14.21 1.23 -5.14
N ARG A 74 -14.67 0.22 -5.90
CA ARG A 74 -14.06 -0.11 -7.18
C ARG A 74 -13.94 1.11 -8.10
N ARG A 75 -15.01 1.90 -8.21
CA ARG A 75 -15.04 3.10 -9.04
C ARG A 75 -14.07 4.18 -8.53
N GLY A 76 -13.95 4.33 -7.21
CA GLY A 76 -12.95 5.21 -6.59
C GLY A 76 -11.52 4.80 -6.92
N GLY A 77 -11.23 3.50 -6.88
CA GLY A 77 -9.95 2.94 -7.29
C GLY A 77 -9.64 3.16 -8.76
N GLU A 78 -10.61 2.94 -9.65
CA GLU A 78 -10.48 3.21 -11.09
C GLU A 78 -10.24 4.71 -11.36
N ALA A 79 -10.90 5.61 -10.62
CA ALA A 79 -10.67 7.05 -10.70
C ALA A 79 -9.24 7.42 -10.25
N TRP A 80 -8.75 6.83 -9.16
CA TRP A 80 -7.37 7.01 -8.71
C TRP A 80 -6.37 6.54 -9.76
N GLU A 81 -6.60 5.38 -10.38
CA GLU A 81 -5.72 4.85 -11.42
C GLU A 81 -5.66 5.78 -12.63
N SER A 82 -6.79 6.36 -13.02
CA SER A 82 -6.87 7.32 -14.11
C SER A 82 -6.08 8.60 -13.82
N GLU A 83 -6.14 9.12 -12.57
CA GLU A 83 -5.40 10.29 -12.11
C GLU A 83 -3.88 10.01 -12.03
N ARG A 84 -3.50 8.89 -11.41
CA ARG A 84 -2.10 8.57 -11.10
C ARG A 84 -1.36 7.86 -12.22
N ARG A 85 -2.08 7.17 -13.12
CA ARG A 85 -1.53 6.36 -14.22
C ARG A 85 -0.36 5.47 -13.75
N PRO A 86 -0.55 4.65 -12.71
CA PRO A 86 0.51 3.83 -12.15
C PRO A 86 1.08 2.86 -13.19
N ARG A 87 2.39 2.62 -13.12
CA ARG A 87 3.04 1.49 -13.81
C ARG A 87 2.96 0.27 -12.90
N TRP A 88 1.90 -0.52 -13.07
CA TRP A 88 1.59 -1.67 -12.22
C TRP A 88 2.63 -2.79 -12.30
N GLU A 89 3.34 -2.88 -13.43
CA GLU A 89 4.44 -3.81 -13.65
C GLU A 89 5.63 -3.53 -12.73
N ARG A 90 5.64 -2.37 -12.06
CA ARG A 90 6.63 -1.98 -11.05
C ARG A 90 6.07 -1.96 -9.62
N TYR A 91 4.81 -2.38 -9.43
CA TYR A 91 4.21 -2.41 -8.10
C TYR A 91 4.58 -3.69 -7.36
N VAL A 92 4.98 -3.55 -6.10
CA VAL A 92 5.19 -4.64 -5.17
C VAL A 92 4.32 -4.41 -3.95
N ASN A 93 3.42 -5.34 -3.67
CA ASN A 93 2.64 -5.37 -2.43
C ASN A 93 3.27 -6.37 -1.47
N VAL A 94 3.45 -5.97 -0.21
CA VAL A 94 4.09 -6.78 0.83
C VAL A 94 3.14 -6.89 2.01
N ASP A 95 2.73 -8.11 2.32
CA ASP A 95 1.95 -8.43 3.50
C ASP A 95 2.83 -9.17 4.50
N ALA A 96 2.75 -8.78 5.76
CA ALA A 96 3.31 -9.53 6.88
C ALA A 96 2.17 -10.09 7.71
N PHE A 97 2.16 -11.40 7.92
CA PHE A 97 1.18 -12.02 8.81
C PHE A 97 1.77 -12.10 10.21
N PRO A 98 1.17 -11.44 11.22
CA PRO A 98 1.63 -11.54 12.60
C PRO A 98 1.40 -12.98 13.08
N SER A 99 2.49 -13.74 13.16
CA SER A 99 2.56 -15.09 13.71
C SER A 99 3.87 -15.23 14.49
N ASN A 100 4.03 -16.29 15.29
CA ASN A 100 5.28 -16.55 16.03
C ASN A 100 6.51 -16.65 15.11
N GLU A 101 6.30 -17.00 13.84
CA GLU A 101 7.27 -16.85 12.75
C GLU A 101 6.59 -16.04 11.64
N PRO A 102 6.95 -14.76 11.41
CA PRO A 102 6.26 -13.96 10.42
C PRO A 102 6.47 -14.56 9.02
N ASP A 103 5.37 -15.01 8.42
CA ASP A 103 5.32 -15.37 7.01
C ASP A 103 5.14 -14.07 6.21
N TYR A 104 6.13 -13.75 5.39
CA TYR A 104 6.07 -12.62 4.48
C TYR A 104 5.50 -13.09 3.15
N ARG A 105 4.60 -12.28 2.61
CA ARG A 105 4.03 -12.49 1.28
C ARG A 105 4.32 -11.27 0.42
N ILE A 106 4.86 -11.51 -0.76
CA ILE A 106 5.08 -10.48 -1.77
C ILE A 106 4.20 -10.81 -2.97
N LEU A 107 3.44 -9.81 -3.44
CA LEU A 107 2.61 -9.88 -4.64
C LEU A 107 3.11 -8.86 -5.67
N CYS A 108 3.28 -9.29 -6.91
CA CYS A 108 3.73 -8.44 -8.01
C CYS A 108 3.25 -9.00 -9.37
N LEU A 109 3.31 -8.20 -10.44
CA LEU A 109 2.92 -8.67 -11.77
C LEU A 109 4.08 -9.29 -12.56
N ASP A 110 5.32 -9.02 -12.15
CA ASP A 110 6.52 -9.50 -12.82
C ASP A 110 7.35 -10.37 -11.85
N GLN A 111 7.60 -11.62 -12.25
CA GLN A 111 8.41 -12.55 -11.49
C GLN A 111 9.83 -12.02 -11.21
N ALA A 112 10.46 -11.39 -12.21
CA ALA A 112 11.81 -10.85 -12.08
C ALA A 112 11.83 -9.71 -11.06
N LEU A 113 10.80 -8.85 -11.06
CA LEU A 113 10.66 -7.79 -10.07
C LEU A 113 10.54 -8.35 -8.65
N GLY A 114 9.72 -9.37 -8.44
CA GLY A 114 9.55 -9.98 -7.12
C GLY A 114 10.83 -10.61 -6.57
N ARG A 115 11.64 -11.25 -7.44
CA ARG A 115 12.97 -11.77 -7.06
C ARG A 115 13.95 -10.66 -6.74
N HIS A 116 14.02 -9.64 -7.61
CA HIS A 116 14.88 -8.48 -7.44
C HIS A 116 14.56 -7.71 -6.15
N TYR A 117 13.27 -7.57 -5.79
CA TYR A 117 12.85 -6.99 -4.51
C TYR A 117 13.46 -7.75 -3.31
N ILE A 118 13.39 -9.08 -3.32
CA ILE A 118 13.92 -9.92 -2.24
C ILE A 118 15.45 -9.80 -2.19
N GLU A 119 16.12 -9.90 -3.33
CA GLU A 119 17.58 -9.81 -3.43
C GLU A 119 18.09 -8.46 -2.88
N VAL A 120 17.55 -7.34 -3.35
CA VAL A 120 17.92 -6.01 -2.84
C VAL A 120 17.60 -5.85 -1.36
N GLY A 121 16.48 -6.41 -0.88
CA GLY A 121 16.13 -6.38 0.54
C GLY A 121 17.09 -7.19 1.41
N VAL A 122 17.59 -8.32 0.92
CA VAL A 122 18.60 -9.14 1.60
C VAL A 122 19.95 -8.44 1.60
N ASP A 123 20.39 -7.95 0.44
CA ASP A 123 21.68 -7.25 0.30
C ASP A 123 21.76 -5.99 1.17
N ALA A 124 20.63 -5.30 1.36
CA ALA A 124 20.52 -4.12 2.21
C ALA A 124 20.31 -4.44 3.70
N GLY A 125 20.23 -5.71 4.11
CA GLY A 125 19.94 -6.10 5.49
C GLY A 125 18.51 -5.74 5.96
N LEU A 126 17.58 -5.45 5.05
CA LEU A 126 16.18 -5.15 5.35
C LEU A 126 15.33 -6.41 5.52
N ILE A 127 15.73 -7.49 4.85
CA ILE A 127 15.06 -8.78 4.86
C ILE A 127 16.13 -9.83 5.20
N ALA A 128 15.91 -10.60 6.26
CA ALA A 128 16.78 -11.75 6.53
C ALA A 128 16.74 -12.73 5.34
N ALA A 129 17.88 -13.30 4.98
CA ALA A 129 17.96 -14.25 3.87
C ALA A 129 16.91 -15.39 4.05
N PRO A 130 16.01 -15.59 3.06
CA PRO A 130 14.91 -16.52 3.22
C PRO A 130 15.42 -17.96 3.27
N LYS A 131 15.11 -18.70 4.34
CA LYS A 131 15.44 -20.14 4.44
C LYS A 131 14.76 -20.97 3.37
N SER A 132 13.57 -20.53 2.95
CA SER A 132 12.80 -21.13 1.87
C SER A 132 12.01 -20.05 1.17
N LEU A 133 12.03 -20.08 -0.16
CA LEU A 133 11.25 -19.18 -1.00
C LEU A 133 10.27 -20.02 -1.82
N ARG A 134 8.98 -19.86 -1.55
CA ARG A 134 7.91 -20.44 -2.37
C ARG A 134 7.46 -19.41 -3.38
N HIS A 135 7.28 -19.83 -4.63
CA HIS A 135 6.73 -19.01 -5.70
C HIS A 135 5.54 -19.73 -6.33
N ARG A 136 4.44 -19.01 -6.53
CA ARG A 136 3.30 -19.47 -7.34
C ARG A 136 2.72 -18.32 -8.17
N VAL A 137 1.97 -18.70 -9.20
CA VAL A 137 1.23 -17.76 -10.05
C VAL A 137 -0.25 -17.89 -9.75
N LEU A 138 -0.86 -16.79 -9.32
CA LEU A 138 -2.30 -16.67 -9.08
C LEU A 138 -2.94 -16.15 -10.38
N LYS A 139 -3.84 -16.94 -10.97
CA LYS A 139 -4.59 -16.54 -12.17
C LYS A 139 -5.80 -15.68 -11.79
N ASP A 140 -6.08 -14.67 -12.60
CA ASP A 140 -7.23 -13.78 -12.44
C ASP A 140 -7.35 -13.19 -11.02
N ALA A 141 -6.22 -12.83 -10.42
CA ALA A 141 -6.12 -12.42 -9.03
C ALA A 141 -6.06 -10.89 -8.87
N ASN A 142 -6.38 -10.41 -7.67
CA ASN A 142 -6.28 -9.01 -7.31
C ASN A 142 -4.87 -8.71 -6.78
N LEU A 143 -4.24 -7.67 -7.32
CA LEU A 143 -3.08 -7.03 -6.68
C LEU A 143 -3.53 -5.78 -5.88
N THR A 144 -4.68 -5.22 -6.24
CA THR A 144 -5.39 -4.20 -5.46
C THR A 144 -6.87 -4.54 -5.35
N PRO A 145 -7.59 -3.98 -4.36
CA PRO A 145 -8.97 -4.37 -4.08
C PRO A 145 -9.95 -4.21 -5.25
N TRP A 146 -9.64 -3.31 -6.19
CA TRP A 146 -10.53 -2.92 -7.29
C TRP A 146 -10.10 -3.40 -8.67
N ARG A 147 -8.90 -4.00 -8.81
CA ARG A 147 -8.37 -4.41 -10.12
C ARG A 147 -7.90 -5.85 -10.11
N ARG A 148 -8.46 -6.63 -11.04
CA ARG A 148 -8.03 -7.99 -11.38
C ARG A 148 -6.94 -7.95 -12.44
N PHE A 149 -5.96 -8.83 -12.29
CA PHE A 149 -4.87 -9.06 -13.22
C PHE A 149 -4.90 -10.52 -13.66
N SER A 150 -4.57 -10.78 -14.92
CA SER A 150 -4.57 -12.13 -15.49
C SER A 150 -3.61 -13.07 -14.76
N ALA A 151 -2.49 -12.53 -14.26
CA ALA A 151 -1.52 -13.23 -13.45
C ALA A 151 -0.94 -12.29 -12.38
N VAL A 152 -0.86 -12.80 -11.14
CA VAL A 152 -0.12 -12.19 -10.03
C VAL A 152 0.87 -13.22 -9.51
N HIS A 153 2.13 -12.83 -9.41
CA HIS A 153 3.20 -13.65 -8.84
C HIS A 153 3.21 -13.47 -7.32
N GLU A 154 3.04 -14.56 -6.60
CA GLU A 154 3.14 -14.59 -5.14
C GLU A 154 4.43 -15.27 -4.72
N PHE A 155 5.22 -14.57 -3.93
CA PHE A 155 6.36 -15.12 -3.21
C PHE A 155 6.02 -15.20 -1.73
N SER A 156 6.36 -16.31 -1.09
CA SER A 156 6.17 -16.48 0.35
C SER A 156 7.41 -17.08 0.98
N TYR A 157 7.87 -16.47 2.07
CA TYR A 157 9.06 -16.90 2.78
C TYR A 157 8.97 -16.62 4.28
N LYS A 158 9.75 -17.38 5.03
CA LYS A 158 10.00 -17.16 6.45
C LYS A 158 11.31 -16.42 6.61
N LEU A 159 11.35 -15.44 7.50
CA LEU A 159 12.61 -14.83 7.91
C LEU A 159 13.47 -15.84 8.68
N ALA A 160 14.78 -15.78 8.47
CA ALA A 160 15.70 -16.39 9.43
C ALA A 160 15.64 -15.59 10.75
N PRO A 161 15.76 -16.26 11.91
CA PRO A 161 15.88 -15.56 13.19
C PRO A 161 17.09 -14.63 13.17
N ASP A 162 16.92 -13.44 13.75
CA ASP A 162 17.81 -12.27 13.74
C ASP A 162 19.31 -12.57 13.64
N GLU A 163 19.92 -12.11 12.55
CA GLU A 163 21.22 -11.45 12.59
C GLU A 163 20.97 -10.03 12.09
N ALA A 164 20.54 -9.16 13.00
CA ALA A 164 20.21 -7.78 12.65
C ALA A 164 21.50 -6.98 12.42
N ASP A 165 21.97 -6.97 11.17
CA ASP A 165 22.80 -5.89 10.69
C ASP A 165 21.94 -4.62 10.56
N SER A 166 22.55 -3.45 10.78
CA SER A 166 21.85 -2.17 10.59
C SER A 166 21.48 -2.02 9.12
N PRO A 167 20.21 -1.75 8.76
CA PRO A 167 19.80 -1.67 7.37
C PRO A 167 20.58 -0.62 6.56
N ASP A 168 21.14 -1.04 5.43
CA ASP A 168 21.76 -0.15 4.44
C ASP A 168 20.70 0.43 3.51
N TRP A 169 20.09 1.53 3.96
CA TRP A 169 19.11 2.26 3.19
C TRP A 169 19.63 2.82 1.86
N GLU A 170 20.94 3.09 1.74
CA GLU A 170 21.51 3.60 0.49
C GLU A 170 21.55 2.51 -0.58
N SER A 171 22.01 1.31 -0.21
CA SER A 171 22.00 0.15 -1.10
C SER A 171 20.57 -0.23 -1.52
N TYR A 172 19.62 -0.21 -0.57
CA TYR A 172 18.21 -0.43 -0.88
C TYR A 172 17.69 0.56 -1.92
N GLU A 173 17.87 1.86 -1.68
CA GLU A 173 17.38 2.92 -2.56
C GLU A 173 18.04 2.90 -3.94
N ARG A 174 19.32 2.50 -4.02
CA ARG A 174 20.06 2.35 -5.28
C ARG A 174 19.58 1.15 -6.11
N GLY A 175 19.26 0.03 -5.45
CA GLY A 175 18.75 -1.18 -6.10
C GLY A 175 17.26 -1.11 -6.46
N ARG A 176 16.53 -0.16 -5.87
CA ARG A 176 15.08 -0.06 -6.00
C ARG A 176 14.62 0.31 -7.40
N SER A 177 13.79 -0.55 -7.98
CA SER A 177 13.14 -0.37 -9.30
C SER A 177 11.61 -0.44 -9.25
N TRP A 178 11.05 -0.60 -8.05
CA TRP A 178 9.62 -0.75 -7.77
C TRP A 178 9.07 0.41 -6.93
N TRP A 179 7.76 0.40 -6.74
CA TRP A 179 7.06 1.16 -5.73
C TRP A 179 6.12 0.23 -4.95
N SER A 180 5.90 0.52 -3.67
CA SER A 180 5.08 -0.27 -2.74
C SER A 180 4.03 0.58 -2.01
N SER A 181 4.13 1.90 -2.11
CA SER A 181 3.14 2.85 -1.57
C SER A 181 2.91 4.02 -2.53
N SER A 182 1.83 4.77 -2.31
CA SER A 182 1.53 6.00 -3.08
C SER A 182 2.66 7.04 -2.98
N LYS A 183 3.36 7.11 -1.84
CA LYS A 183 4.57 7.95 -1.69
C LYS A 183 5.68 7.56 -2.64
N GLU A 184 5.95 6.26 -2.77
CA GLU A 184 6.99 5.76 -3.66
C GLU A 184 6.60 5.92 -5.12
N LEU A 185 5.33 5.72 -5.45
CA LEU A 185 4.81 6.00 -6.78
C LEU A 185 5.08 7.46 -7.18
N LEU A 186 4.79 8.40 -6.28
CA LEU A 186 5.00 9.83 -6.53
C LEU A 186 6.49 10.20 -6.60
N LYS A 187 7.37 9.53 -5.84
CA LYS A 187 8.83 9.65 -6.03
C LYS A 187 9.27 9.11 -7.40
N SER A 188 8.72 7.97 -7.83
CA SER A 188 9.12 7.27 -9.04
C SER A 188 8.74 7.96 -10.35
N ALA A 189 7.79 8.91 -10.32
CA ALA A 189 7.49 9.78 -11.46
C ALA A 189 8.72 10.60 -11.90
N SER A 190 9.71 10.80 -11.01
CA SER A 190 11.01 11.39 -11.35
C SER A 190 12.01 10.42 -12.00
N TRP A 191 11.78 9.10 -11.92
CA TRP A 191 12.65 8.07 -12.51
C TRP A 191 12.37 7.85 -14.00
N ALA A 192 11.26 8.35 -14.53
CA ALA A 192 10.93 8.28 -15.95
C ALA A 192 11.76 9.25 -16.83
N GLN A 193 12.67 10.02 -16.23
CA GLN A 193 13.59 10.95 -16.91
C GLN A 193 15.05 10.45 -16.93
N ARG A 194 15.31 9.20 -16.51
CA ARG A 194 16.64 8.57 -16.58
C ARG A 194 16.61 7.37 -17.50
#